data_AF-A0A926TGX2-F1
#
_entry.id   AF-A0A926TGX2-F1
#
_cell.length_a   1.000
_cell.length_b   1.000
_cell.length_c   1.000
_cell.angle_alpha   90.00
_cell.angle_beta   90.00
_cell.angle_gamma   90.00
#
_symmetry.space_group_name_H-M   'P 1'
#
loop_
_entity.id
_entity.type
_entity.pdbx_description
1 polymer ?
#
loop_
_entity_poly.entity_id
_entity_poly.type
_entity_poly.pdbx_seq_one_letter_code
_entity_poly.pdbx_strand_id
1 'polypeptide(L)'
;MTSTLLPGSAVRTLNAPTVHRSPSGLTIVAEQLPVDAVNLNIWLSVGSAIESDAINGMAHFLEHMIFKGTSQLRSGEFERQIEERGAVTNAATSQDYTHYYITTAPQDFADLAPLQVEVVLNASIPDDSFERERHVVLEEIRRSQDNARRRTFQHTTELTFDRLPYRRQVLGPTSVIEQLTPQQMRDFHTHWYQPRAMTAVAVGNLPVDELVRIVEDSF
;
A
#
# COMPACT_ATOMS: atom_id res chain seq x y z
N MET A 1 50.95 13.34 -17.50
CA MET A 1 49.68 12.62 -17.27
C MET A 1 49.70 12.14 -15.83
N THR A 2 49.09 12.91 -14.94
CA THR A 2 49.11 12.62 -13.50
C THR A 2 47.84 11.83 -13.20
N SER A 3 48.00 10.52 -13.00
CA SER A 3 46.92 9.65 -12.55
C SER A 3 46.72 9.88 -11.06
N THR A 4 45.65 10.61 -10.70
CA THR A 4 45.20 10.72 -9.31
C THR A 4 44.43 9.45 -8.99
N LEU A 5 45.10 8.49 -8.35
CA LEU A 5 44.45 7.35 -7.72
C LEU A 5 43.56 7.89 -6.59
N LEU A 6 42.24 7.79 -6.75
CA LEU A 6 41.31 7.99 -5.66
C LEU A 6 41.63 6.95 -4.56
N PRO A 7 41.81 7.36 -3.30
CA PRO A 7 42.00 6.41 -2.20
C PRO A 7 40.80 5.48 -2.17
N GLY A 8 41.07 4.17 -2.08
CA GLY A 8 40.10 3.10 -2.24
C GLY A 8 38.81 3.41 -1.48
N SER A 9 37.70 3.48 -2.22
CA SER A 9 36.39 3.56 -1.58
C SER A 9 36.30 2.35 -0.66
N ALA A 10 36.23 2.56 0.65
CA ALA A 10 35.76 1.54 1.55
C ALA A 10 34.48 0.99 0.90
N VAL A 11 34.48 -0.30 0.58
CA VAL A 11 33.26 -0.98 0.18
C VAL A 11 32.33 -0.76 1.36
N ARG A 12 31.38 0.18 1.21
CA ARG A 12 30.35 0.40 2.21
C ARG A 12 29.61 -0.91 2.24
N THR A 13 29.89 -1.73 3.25
CA THR A 13 29.09 -2.92 3.53
C THR A 13 27.66 -2.43 3.62
N LEU A 14 26.83 -2.89 2.68
CA LEU A 14 25.40 -2.68 2.79
C LEU A 14 25.00 -3.30 4.12
N ASN A 15 24.54 -2.48 5.04
CA ASN A 15 24.00 -3.00 6.29
C ASN A 15 22.81 -3.89 5.90
N ALA A 16 22.81 -5.13 6.37
CA ALA A 16 21.63 -5.95 6.22
C ALA A 16 20.56 -5.35 7.16
N PRO A 17 19.33 -5.09 6.67
CA PRO A 17 18.28 -4.60 7.53
C PRO A 17 17.92 -5.67 8.58
N THR A 18 17.42 -5.23 9.72
CA THR A 18 16.92 -6.14 10.75
C THR A 18 15.59 -6.73 10.29
N VAL A 19 15.47 -8.05 10.31
CA VAL A 19 14.22 -8.75 10.01
C VAL A 19 13.68 -9.39 11.29
N HIS A 20 12.56 -8.88 11.77
CA HIS A 20 11.82 -9.38 12.92
C HIS A 20 10.56 -10.12 12.44
N ARG A 21 10.23 -11.25 13.08
CA ARG A 21 9.00 -12.02 12.80
C ARG A 21 8.14 -12.02 14.06
N SER A 22 7.02 -11.33 14.01
CA SER A 22 6.08 -11.22 15.11
C SER A 22 5.30 -12.53 15.33
N PRO A 23 4.85 -12.84 16.56
CA PRO A 23 3.95 -13.96 16.82
C PRO A 23 2.64 -13.93 16.01
N SER A 24 2.19 -12.75 15.55
CA SER A 24 1.01 -12.58 14.68
C SER A 24 1.23 -13.11 13.24
N GLY A 25 2.47 -13.44 12.89
CA GLY A 25 2.89 -13.82 11.54
C GLY A 25 3.34 -12.65 10.68
N LEU A 26 3.24 -11.41 11.16
CA LEU A 26 3.77 -10.22 10.50
C LEU A 26 5.30 -10.31 10.37
N THR A 27 5.82 -9.99 9.19
CA THR A 27 7.25 -9.75 8.99
C THR A 27 7.53 -8.25 9.07
N ILE A 28 8.46 -7.85 9.94
CA ILE A 28 8.90 -6.46 10.10
C ILE A 28 10.34 -6.36 9.61
N VAL A 29 10.61 -5.45 8.67
CA VAL A 29 11.95 -5.10 8.21
C VAL A 29 12.25 -3.69 8.71
N ALA A 30 13.32 -3.53 9.48
CA ALA A 30 13.66 -2.26 10.11
C ALA A 30 15.11 -1.86 9.84
N GLU A 31 15.34 -0.58 9.52
CA GLU A 31 16.67 -0.02 9.35
C GLU A 31 16.74 1.42 9.87
N GLN A 32 17.75 1.72 10.69
CA GLN A 32 18.00 3.08 11.14
C GLN A 32 18.85 3.83 10.10
N LEU A 33 18.36 4.99 9.67
CA LEU A 33 19.08 5.91 8.79
C LEU A 33 19.12 7.33 9.39
N PRO A 34 20.25 8.06 9.26
CA PRO A 34 20.38 9.41 9.81
C PRO A 34 19.72 10.46 8.90
N VAL A 35 18.39 10.44 8.83
CA VAL A 35 17.55 11.36 8.04
C VAL A 35 16.48 11.99 8.92
N ASP A 36 15.99 13.19 8.62
CA ASP A 36 14.97 13.85 9.45
C ASP A 36 13.54 13.34 9.18
N ALA A 37 13.39 12.02 8.99
CA ALA A 37 12.14 11.36 8.71
C ALA A 37 12.13 9.89 9.16
N VAL A 38 10.94 9.33 9.29
CA VAL A 38 10.69 7.89 9.37
C VAL A 38 9.62 7.55 8.36
N ASN A 39 9.83 6.49 7.59
CA ASN A 39 8.90 5.97 6.61
C ASN A 39 8.50 4.54 6.98
N LEU A 40 7.20 4.28 7.04
CA LEU A 40 6.62 2.96 7.21
C LEU A 40 5.90 2.59 5.92
N ASN A 41 6.21 1.41 5.37
CA ASN A 41 5.44 0.79 4.30
C ASN A 41 4.79 -0.49 4.81
N ILE A 42 3.55 -0.73 4.42
CA ILE A 42 2.83 -1.97 4.65
C ILE A 42 2.61 -2.62 3.29
N TRP A 43 3.28 -3.74 3.05
CA TRP A 43 3.20 -4.50 1.82
C TRP A 43 2.30 -5.71 1.98
N LEU A 44 1.35 -5.86 1.06
CA LEU A 44 0.47 -7.00 0.95
C LEU A 44 0.73 -7.69 -0.39
N SER A 45 0.84 -9.02 -0.38
CA SER A 45 0.93 -9.84 -1.61
C SER A 45 -0.46 -10.00 -2.27
N VAL A 46 -1.12 -8.87 -2.53
CA VAL A 46 -2.51 -8.74 -2.96
C VAL A 46 -2.56 -7.75 -4.10
N GLY A 47 -2.86 -8.21 -5.31
CA GLY A 47 -3.03 -7.36 -6.49
C GLY A 47 -3.96 -8.02 -7.50
N SER A 48 -4.06 -7.46 -8.71
CA SER A 48 -5.02 -7.96 -9.70
C SER A 48 -4.77 -9.40 -10.18
N ALA A 49 -3.55 -9.93 -10.01
CA ALA A 49 -3.23 -11.30 -10.39
C ALA A 49 -3.91 -12.35 -9.50
N ILE A 50 -4.25 -12.04 -8.25
CA ILE A 50 -4.92 -13.01 -7.36
C ILE A 50 -6.45 -12.95 -7.47
N GLU A 51 -6.99 -11.91 -8.12
CA GLU A 51 -8.42 -11.74 -8.31
C GLU A 51 -8.99 -12.80 -9.25
N SER A 52 -10.31 -12.99 -9.22
CA SER A 52 -11.00 -13.68 -10.32
C SER A 52 -11.50 -12.66 -11.35
N ASP A 53 -11.86 -13.12 -12.55
CA ASP A 53 -12.44 -12.24 -13.57
C ASP A 53 -13.72 -11.53 -13.08
N ALA A 54 -14.46 -12.17 -12.15
CA ALA A 54 -15.70 -11.63 -11.59
C ALA A 54 -15.50 -10.48 -10.59
N ILE A 55 -14.28 -10.31 -10.06
CA ILE A 55 -13.94 -9.23 -9.13
C ILE A 55 -12.73 -8.42 -9.58
N ASN A 56 -12.39 -8.47 -10.88
CA ASN A 56 -11.19 -7.81 -11.36
C ASN A 56 -11.28 -6.28 -11.14
N GLY A 57 -10.31 -5.74 -10.41
CA GLY A 57 -10.23 -4.34 -9.97
C GLY A 57 -10.60 -4.13 -8.50
N MET A 58 -10.94 -5.20 -7.77
CA MET A 58 -11.28 -5.14 -6.34
C MET A 58 -10.13 -4.60 -5.48
N ALA A 59 -8.88 -5.00 -5.74
CA ALA A 59 -7.72 -4.58 -4.96
C ALA A 59 -7.48 -3.06 -5.08
N HIS A 60 -7.53 -2.53 -6.30
CA HIS A 60 -7.40 -1.09 -6.57
C HIS A 60 -8.60 -0.33 -6.01
N PHE A 61 -9.83 -0.83 -6.18
CA PHE A 61 -10.98 -0.15 -5.61
C PHE A 61 -10.95 -0.16 -4.07
N LEU A 62 -10.47 -1.23 -3.45
CA LEU A 62 -10.27 -1.29 -2.01
C LEU A 62 -9.21 -0.27 -1.53
N GLU A 63 -8.15 -0.03 -2.31
CA GLU A 63 -7.15 1.01 -2.05
C GLU A 63 -7.80 2.37 -1.79
N HIS A 64 -8.81 2.74 -2.59
CA HIS A 64 -9.57 3.98 -2.40
C HIS A 64 -10.46 3.94 -1.15
N MET A 65 -10.96 2.75 -0.81
CA MET A 65 -11.97 2.56 0.22
C MET A 65 -11.41 2.47 1.64
N ILE A 66 -10.16 2.05 1.82
CA ILE A 66 -9.56 1.93 3.17
C ILE A 66 -9.52 3.26 3.94
N PHE A 67 -9.46 4.39 3.22
CA PHE A 67 -9.42 5.73 3.80
C PHE A 67 -10.82 6.28 4.16
N LYS A 68 -11.91 5.56 3.86
CA LYS A 68 -13.28 6.02 4.15
C LYS A 68 -13.71 5.80 5.61
N GLY A 69 -12.74 5.62 6.49
CA GLY A 69 -12.91 5.53 7.93
C GLY A 69 -12.96 4.10 8.46
N THR A 70 -12.81 4.00 9.78
CA THR A 70 -12.87 2.76 10.57
C THR A 70 -13.91 2.93 11.69
N SER A 71 -13.99 1.96 12.60
CA SER A 71 -14.79 2.13 13.83
C SER A 71 -14.19 3.17 14.79
N GLN A 72 -12.89 3.45 14.67
CA GLN A 72 -12.14 4.37 15.54
C GLN A 72 -11.91 5.74 14.89
N LEU A 73 -11.84 5.79 13.55
CA LEU A 73 -11.54 7.01 12.79
C LEU A 73 -12.69 7.34 11.85
N ARG A 74 -13.23 8.56 11.96
CA ARG A 74 -14.22 9.04 10.98
C ARG A 74 -13.55 9.27 9.62
N SER A 75 -14.33 9.19 8.55
CA SER A 75 -13.83 9.54 7.21
C SER A 75 -13.25 10.97 7.19
N GLY A 76 -12.04 11.12 6.64
CA GLY A 76 -11.29 12.39 6.64
C GLY A 76 -10.49 12.68 7.90
N GLU A 77 -10.72 11.95 9.00
CA GLU A 77 -10.00 12.17 10.27
C GLU A 77 -8.57 11.67 10.21
N PHE A 78 -8.32 10.57 9.49
CA PHE A 78 -6.98 10.06 9.22
C PHE A 78 -6.16 11.10 8.47
N GLU A 79 -6.64 11.54 7.31
CA GLU A 79 -5.97 12.51 6.43
C GLU A 79 -5.67 13.82 7.18
N ARG A 80 -6.65 14.34 7.92
CA ARG A 80 -6.48 15.54 8.74
C ARG A 80 -5.33 15.38 9.76
N GLN A 81 -5.25 14.25 10.46
CA GLN A 81 -4.19 14.01 11.45
C GLN A 81 -2.80 13.89 10.81
N ILE A 82 -2.72 13.30 9.60
CA ILE A 82 -1.47 13.22 8.85
C ILE A 82 -1.04 14.64 8.40
N GLU A 83 -1.95 15.39 7.78
CA GLU A 83 -1.68 16.72 7.22
C GLU A 83 -1.31 17.77 8.28
N GLU A 84 -1.98 17.76 9.44
CA GLU A 84 -1.72 18.72 10.53
C GLU A 84 -0.29 18.62 11.10
N ARG A 85 0.37 17.47 10.92
CA ARG A 85 1.74 17.22 11.36
C ARG A 85 2.75 17.28 10.21
N GLY A 86 2.31 17.65 9.00
CA GLY A 86 3.16 17.72 7.81
C GLY A 86 3.66 16.34 7.33
N ALA A 87 3.03 15.26 7.77
CA ALA A 87 3.33 13.92 7.27
C ALA A 87 2.70 13.72 5.88
N VAL A 88 3.17 12.71 5.16
CA VAL A 88 2.66 12.36 3.82
C VAL A 88 2.36 10.88 3.78
N THR A 89 1.21 10.51 3.23
CA THR A 89 0.78 9.12 3.03
C THR A 89 0.35 8.92 1.58
N ASN A 90 0.49 7.69 1.08
CA ASN A 90 -0.06 7.28 -0.20
C ASN A 90 -0.20 5.76 -0.27
N ALA A 91 -0.76 5.29 -1.38
CA ALA A 91 -0.91 3.89 -1.68
C ALA A 91 -0.59 3.60 -3.16
N ALA A 92 -0.33 2.33 -3.47
CA ALA A 92 -0.45 1.84 -4.84
C ALA A 92 -0.72 0.34 -4.89
N THR A 93 -1.63 -0.03 -5.77
CA THR A 93 -1.88 -1.41 -6.20
C THR A 93 -1.16 -1.72 -7.53
N SER A 94 -0.67 -2.94 -7.61
CA SER A 94 -0.03 -3.59 -8.75
C SER A 94 -0.78 -4.88 -9.09
N GLN A 95 -0.27 -5.65 -10.05
CA GLN A 95 -0.75 -7.00 -10.32
C GLN A 95 -0.39 -7.95 -9.17
N ASP A 96 0.76 -7.75 -8.52
CA ASP A 96 1.30 -8.69 -7.51
C ASP A 96 1.11 -8.21 -6.06
N TYR A 97 0.98 -6.90 -5.84
CA TYR A 97 0.98 -6.33 -4.51
C TYR A 97 0.09 -5.10 -4.39
N THR A 98 -0.26 -4.77 -3.15
CA THR A 98 -0.79 -3.47 -2.75
C THR A 98 0.09 -3.00 -1.61
N HIS A 99 0.48 -1.74 -1.64
CA HIS A 99 1.23 -1.16 -0.54
C HIS A 99 0.69 0.19 -0.15
N TYR A 100 0.81 0.48 1.15
CA TYR A 100 0.45 1.74 1.78
C TYR A 100 1.68 2.26 2.49
N TYR A 101 1.96 3.55 2.42
CA TYR A 101 3.07 4.12 3.16
C TYR A 101 2.69 5.40 3.87
N ILE A 102 3.42 5.69 4.93
CA ILE A 102 3.40 6.96 5.62
C ILE A 102 4.84 7.41 5.89
N THR A 103 5.13 8.68 5.63
CA THR A 103 6.37 9.37 5.96
C THR A 103 6.08 10.44 6.99
N THR A 104 6.75 10.39 8.13
CA THR A 104 6.55 11.29 9.26
C THR A 104 7.88 11.91 9.68
N ALA A 105 7.83 12.98 10.46
CA ALA A 105 8.97 13.36 11.28
C ALA A 105 9.20 12.29 12.39
N PRO A 106 10.43 12.07 12.86
CA PRO A 106 10.73 11.01 13.84
C PRO A 106 9.90 11.10 15.12
N GLN A 107 9.68 12.31 15.64
CA GLN A 107 8.92 12.53 16.88
C GLN A 107 7.43 12.20 16.76
N ASP A 108 6.88 12.19 15.54
CA ASP A 108 5.45 11.95 15.27
C ASP A 108 5.17 10.48 14.88
N PHE A 109 6.22 9.69 14.64
CA PHE A 109 6.09 8.34 14.12
C PHE A 109 5.26 7.43 15.04
N ALA A 110 5.48 7.50 16.35
CA ALA A 110 4.77 6.69 17.34
C ALA A 110 3.26 6.96 17.38
N ASP A 111 2.82 8.17 17.02
CA ASP A 111 1.42 8.55 17.01
C ASP A 111 0.74 8.28 15.67
N LEU A 112 1.47 8.45 14.56
CA LEU A 112 0.91 8.40 13.21
C LEU A 112 0.98 7.02 12.56
N ALA A 113 2.02 6.22 12.84
CA ALA A 113 2.15 4.86 12.31
C ALA A 113 0.96 3.95 12.69
N PRO A 114 0.45 3.97 13.95
CA PRO A 114 -0.72 3.19 14.33
C PRO A 114 -1.97 3.56 13.51
N LEU A 115 -2.13 4.83 13.14
CA LEU A 115 -3.26 5.27 12.32
C LEU A 115 -3.23 4.68 10.91
N GLN A 116 -2.04 4.55 10.31
CA GLN A 116 -1.87 3.92 9.01
C GLN A 116 -2.22 2.43 9.06
N VAL A 117 -1.84 1.74 10.14
CA VAL A 117 -2.18 0.32 10.36
C VAL A 117 -3.68 0.17 10.58
N GLU A 118 -4.29 1.05 11.39
CA GLU A 118 -5.73 1.07 11.66
C GLU A 118 -6.57 1.17 10.38
N VAL A 119 -6.27 2.12 9.48
CA VAL A 119 -7.04 2.26 8.23
C VAL A 119 -6.85 1.07 7.28
N VAL A 120 -5.66 0.47 7.26
CA VAL A 120 -5.37 -0.71 6.43
C VAL A 120 -6.11 -1.95 6.94
N LEU A 121 -6.09 -2.19 8.26
CA LEU A 121 -6.64 -3.43 8.84
C LEU A 121 -8.13 -3.36 9.21
N ASN A 122 -8.67 -2.17 9.50
CA ASN A 122 -9.99 -2.02 10.10
C ASN A 122 -10.94 -1.13 9.28
N ALA A 123 -10.73 -1.07 7.95
CA ALA A 123 -11.59 -0.32 7.04
C ALA A 123 -13.07 -0.70 7.18
N SER A 124 -13.93 0.30 7.38
CA SER A 124 -15.37 0.08 7.63
C SER A 124 -16.17 -0.25 6.35
N ILE A 125 -15.66 0.15 5.19
CA ILE A 125 -16.27 0.00 3.86
C ILE A 125 -17.78 0.35 3.87
N PRO A 126 -18.13 1.64 4.13
CA PRO A 126 -19.53 2.08 4.16
C PRO A 126 -20.17 2.01 2.78
N ASP A 127 -21.39 1.50 2.69
CA ASP A 127 -22.10 1.32 1.41
C ASP A 127 -22.26 2.64 0.64
N ASP A 128 -22.57 3.75 1.32
CA ASP A 128 -22.73 5.08 0.69
C ASP A 128 -21.42 5.63 0.13
N SER A 129 -20.30 5.35 0.81
CA SER A 129 -18.96 5.77 0.40
C SER A 129 -18.48 4.91 -0.76
N PHE A 130 -18.77 3.61 -0.74
CA PHE A 130 -18.50 2.68 -1.83
C PHE A 130 -19.17 3.14 -3.13
N GLU A 131 -20.47 3.46 -3.09
CA GLU A 131 -21.21 3.90 -4.28
C GLU A 131 -20.64 5.20 -4.85
N ARG A 132 -20.27 6.17 -3.99
CA ARG A 132 -19.64 7.42 -4.40
C ARG A 132 -18.26 7.19 -5.03
N GLU A 133 -17.43 6.37 -4.37
CA GLU A 133 -16.07 6.11 -4.82
C GLU A 133 -16.03 5.26 -6.09
N ARG A 134 -17.06 4.42 -6.34
CA ARG A 134 -17.22 3.70 -7.61
C ARG A 134 -17.18 4.66 -8.79
N HIS A 135 -17.86 5.81 -8.69
CA HIS A 135 -17.84 6.82 -9.75
C HIS A 135 -16.46 7.44 -9.96
N VAL A 136 -15.67 7.61 -8.90
CA VAL A 136 -14.29 8.12 -8.97
C VAL A 136 -13.40 7.12 -9.70
N VAL A 137 -13.49 5.82 -9.35
CA VAL A 137 -12.73 4.75 -10.02
C VAL A 137 -13.12 4.60 -11.48
N LEU A 138 -14.42 4.68 -11.80
CA LEU A 138 -14.89 4.64 -13.19
C LEU A 138 -14.35 5.81 -14.03
N GLU A 139 -14.28 7.00 -13.44
CA GLU A 139 -13.66 8.16 -14.11
C GLU A 139 -12.14 8.01 -14.25
N GLU A 140 -11.46 7.38 -13.28
CA GLU A 140 -10.05 7.05 -13.41
C GLU A 140 -9.80 6.07 -14.57
N ILE A 141 -10.62 5.02 -14.69
CA ILE A 141 -10.57 4.08 -15.82
C ILE A 141 -10.74 4.84 -17.13
N ARG A 142 -11.72 5.75 -17.22
CA ARG A 142 -11.93 6.58 -18.41
C ARG A 142 -10.71 7.44 -18.73
N ARG A 143 -10.19 8.18 -17.75
CA ARG A 143 -8.99 9.02 -17.92
C ARG A 143 -7.75 8.22 -18.30
N SER A 144 -7.67 6.95 -17.88
CA SER A 144 -6.57 6.06 -18.28
C SER A 144 -6.52 5.82 -19.79
N GLN A 145 -7.68 5.86 -20.46
CA GLN A 145 -7.80 5.68 -21.91
C GLN A 145 -7.32 6.91 -22.71
N ASP A 146 -7.21 8.08 -22.07
CA ASP A 146 -6.61 9.26 -22.69
C ASP A 146 -5.07 9.18 -22.72
N ASN A 147 -4.48 8.19 -22.03
CA ASN A 147 -3.03 7.99 -21.98
C ASN A 147 -2.59 6.87 -22.94
N ALA A 148 -1.93 7.24 -24.04
CA ALA A 148 -1.45 6.29 -25.04
C ALA A 148 -0.53 5.20 -24.47
N ARG A 149 0.35 5.53 -23.50
CA ARG A 149 1.24 4.54 -22.89
C ARG A 149 0.47 3.50 -22.07
N ARG A 150 -0.52 3.93 -21.30
CA ARG A 150 -1.39 3.01 -20.52
C ARG A 150 -2.16 2.08 -21.44
N ARG A 151 -2.77 2.63 -22.51
CA ARG A 151 -3.48 1.82 -23.52
C ARG A 151 -2.58 0.80 -24.21
N THR A 152 -1.39 1.20 -24.65
CA THR A 152 -0.45 0.29 -25.28
C THR A 152 -0.02 -0.82 -24.32
N PHE A 153 0.28 -0.48 -23.06
CA PHE A 153 0.63 -1.49 -22.06
C PHE A 153 -0.53 -2.48 -21.83
N GLN A 154 -1.74 -1.97 -21.62
CA GLN A 154 -2.94 -2.80 -21.45
C GLN A 154 -3.12 -3.79 -22.61
N HIS A 155 -3.15 -3.32 -23.85
CA HIS A 155 -3.32 -4.18 -25.01
C HIS A 155 -2.16 -5.16 -25.19
N THR A 156 -0.94 -4.76 -24.85
CA THR A 156 0.22 -5.66 -24.91
C THR A 156 0.04 -6.81 -23.93
N THR A 157 -0.36 -6.51 -22.70
CA THR A 157 -0.63 -7.49 -21.65
C THR A 157 -1.78 -8.43 -22.03
N GLU A 158 -2.89 -7.90 -22.56
CA GLU A 158 -4.03 -8.70 -23.06
C GLU A 158 -3.65 -9.66 -24.19
N LEU A 159 -2.79 -9.23 -25.13
CA LEU A 159 -2.32 -10.05 -26.24
C LEU A 159 -1.25 -11.07 -25.80
N THR A 160 -0.45 -10.74 -24.79
CA THR A 160 0.62 -11.60 -24.29
C THR A 160 0.07 -12.73 -23.43
N PHE A 161 -0.95 -12.44 -22.60
CA PHE A 161 -1.52 -13.37 -21.64
C PHE A 161 -2.96 -13.75 -22.01
N ASP A 162 -3.14 -14.88 -22.69
CA ASP A 162 -4.49 -15.39 -23.04
C ASP A 162 -5.27 -15.89 -21.81
N ARG A 163 -4.59 -16.64 -20.93
CA ARG A 163 -5.21 -17.32 -19.77
C ARG A 163 -4.58 -17.00 -18.43
N LEU A 164 -3.33 -16.54 -18.42
CA LEU A 164 -2.62 -16.28 -17.18
C LEU A 164 -3.24 -15.07 -16.45
N PRO A 165 -3.24 -15.08 -15.11
CA PRO A 165 -3.84 -14.01 -14.31
C PRO A 165 -3.35 -12.60 -14.65
N TYR A 166 -2.11 -12.47 -15.10
CA TYR A 166 -1.50 -11.20 -15.52
C TYR A 166 -2.22 -10.51 -16.69
N ARG A 167 -3.18 -11.15 -17.35
CA ARG A 167 -4.08 -10.46 -18.30
C ARG A 167 -5.03 -9.46 -17.63
N ARG A 168 -5.28 -9.61 -16.32
CA ARG A 168 -6.19 -8.77 -15.56
C ARG A 168 -5.58 -7.40 -15.30
N GLN A 169 -6.35 -6.38 -15.65
CA GLN A 169 -5.98 -4.98 -15.48
C GLN A 169 -6.07 -4.62 -14.00
N VAL A 170 -5.14 -3.78 -13.51
CA VAL A 170 -5.16 -3.34 -12.10
C VAL A 170 -6.44 -2.57 -11.76
N LEU A 171 -6.88 -1.67 -12.65
CA LEU A 171 -8.10 -0.89 -12.48
C LEU A 171 -9.39 -1.73 -12.69
N GLY A 172 -9.27 -2.92 -13.28
CA GLY A 172 -10.42 -3.73 -13.70
C GLY A 172 -11.20 -3.16 -14.90
N PRO A 173 -12.03 -3.98 -15.56
CA PRO A 173 -12.91 -3.53 -16.61
C PRO A 173 -14.14 -2.82 -16.03
N THR A 174 -14.59 -1.74 -16.68
CA THR A 174 -15.78 -0.96 -16.30
C THR A 174 -17.00 -1.84 -15.97
N SER A 175 -17.28 -2.84 -16.82
CA SER A 175 -18.44 -3.72 -16.64
C SER A 175 -18.40 -4.56 -15.36
N VAL A 176 -17.21 -4.83 -14.81
CA VAL A 176 -17.04 -5.53 -13.53
C VAL A 176 -17.16 -4.55 -12.38
N ILE A 177 -16.48 -3.39 -12.45
CA ILE A 177 -16.54 -2.36 -11.40
C ILE A 177 -17.98 -1.88 -11.14
N GLU A 178 -18.78 -1.74 -12.19
CA GLU A 178 -20.20 -1.38 -12.10
C GLU A 178 -21.05 -2.40 -11.32
N GLN A 179 -20.62 -3.66 -11.25
CA GLN A 179 -21.37 -4.76 -10.63
C GLN A 179 -20.81 -5.17 -9.26
N LEU A 180 -19.64 -4.65 -8.86
CA LEU A 180 -19.07 -4.92 -7.56
C LEU A 180 -19.99 -4.41 -6.44
N THR A 181 -20.10 -5.21 -5.38
CA THR A 181 -20.90 -4.90 -4.20
C THR A 181 -20.00 -4.58 -2.99
N PRO A 182 -20.48 -3.74 -2.05
CA PRO A 182 -19.75 -3.49 -0.79
C PRO A 182 -19.45 -4.78 0.00
N GLN A 183 -20.36 -5.76 -0.04
CA GLN A 183 -20.16 -7.02 0.67
C GLN A 183 -19.00 -7.83 0.09
N GLN A 184 -18.87 -7.92 -1.24
CA GLN A 184 -17.72 -8.58 -1.86
C GLN A 184 -16.40 -7.92 -1.47
N MET A 185 -16.38 -6.60 -1.31
CA MET A 185 -15.20 -5.87 -0.87
C MET A 185 -14.87 -6.14 0.60
N ARG A 186 -15.88 -6.17 1.49
CA ARG A 186 -15.68 -6.57 2.89
C ARG A 186 -15.15 -7.99 3.01
N ASP A 187 -15.68 -8.91 2.22
CA ASP A 187 -15.22 -10.30 2.18
C ASP A 187 -13.77 -10.39 1.67
N PHE A 188 -13.43 -9.63 0.62
CA PHE A 188 -12.08 -9.54 0.07
C PHE A 188 -11.08 -8.98 1.09
N HIS A 189 -11.42 -7.86 1.74
CA HIS A 189 -10.60 -7.25 2.79
C HIS A 189 -10.39 -8.22 3.95
N THR A 190 -11.47 -8.80 4.49
CA THR A 190 -11.41 -9.78 5.58
C THR A 190 -10.51 -10.98 5.24
N HIS A 191 -10.55 -11.47 4.00
CA HIS A 191 -9.76 -12.63 3.61
C HIS A 191 -8.27 -12.31 3.45
N TRP A 192 -7.95 -11.20 2.78
CA TRP A 192 -6.60 -10.92 2.31
C TRP A 192 -5.79 -9.97 3.22
N TYR A 193 -6.44 -9.08 3.95
CA TYR A 193 -5.78 -8.08 4.79
C TYR A 193 -5.52 -8.64 6.19
N GLN A 194 -4.63 -9.63 6.26
CA GLN A 194 -4.29 -10.35 7.48
C GLN A 194 -2.80 -10.18 7.82
N PRO A 195 -2.41 -9.88 9.08
CA PRO A 195 -1.01 -9.62 9.46
C PRO A 195 -0.02 -10.71 9.00
N ARG A 196 -0.43 -11.98 9.07
CA ARG A 196 0.35 -13.15 8.59
C ARG A 196 0.77 -13.12 7.12
N ALA A 197 0.12 -12.29 6.30
CA ALA A 197 0.37 -12.15 4.87
C ALA A 197 0.96 -10.77 4.52
N MET A 198 1.40 -10.01 5.53
CA MET A 198 1.94 -8.67 5.37
C MET A 198 3.42 -8.60 5.70
N THR A 199 4.09 -7.62 5.08
CA THR A 199 5.43 -7.19 5.47
C THR A 199 5.42 -5.69 5.75
N ALA A 200 5.73 -5.31 6.99
CA ALA A 200 5.94 -3.92 7.36
C ALA A 200 7.42 -3.56 7.20
N VAL A 201 7.72 -2.44 6.56
CA VAL A 201 9.09 -1.95 6.36
C VAL A 201 9.20 -0.56 6.96
N ALA A 202 9.95 -0.43 8.06
CA ALA A 202 10.12 0.82 8.79
C ALA A 202 11.58 1.30 8.70
N VAL A 203 11.81 2.45 8.08
CA VAL A 203 13.15 2.98 7.85
C VAL A 203 13.20 4.45 8.23
N GLY A 204 14.19 4.85 9.02
CA GLY A 204 14.35 6.26 9.38
C GLY A 204 15.19 6.50 10.63
N ASN A 205 15.09 7.71 11.16
CA ASN A 205 15.91 8.14 12.30
C ASN A 205 15.26 7.84 13.65
N LEU A 206 15.07 6.55 13.90
CA LEU A 206 14.76 6.00 15.21
C LEU A 206 15.59 4.72 15.44
N PRO A 207 15.89 4.36 16.69
CA PRO A 207 16.50 3.07 17.01
C PRO A 207 15.68 1.91 16.42
N VAL A 208 16.36 0.91 15.88
CA VAL A 208 15.70 -0.25 15.24
C VAL A 208 14.70 -0.94 16.18
N ASP A 209 15.06 -1.12 17.45
CA ASP A 209 14.17 -1.75 18.44
C ASP A 209 12.90 -0.92 18.69
N GLU A 210 13.01 0.41 18.60
CA GLU A 210 11.86 1.31 18.73
C GLU A 210 10.96 1.26 17.50
N LEU A 211 11.54 1.23 16.29
CA LEU A 211 10.78 1.03 15.04
C LEU A 211 10.00 -0.29 15.07
N VAL A 212 10.67 -1.39 15.42
CA VAL A 212 10.05 -2.72 15.51
C VAL A 212 8.92 -2.71 16.53
N ARG A 213 9.16 -2.17 17.73
CA ARG A 213 8.15 -2.13 18.80
C ARG A 213 6.92 -1.31 18.39
N ILE A 214 7.10 -0.09 17.87
CA ILE A 214 5.97 0.77 17.44
C ILE A 214 5.13 0.07 16.37
N VAL A 215 5.79 -0.54 15.38
CA VAL A 215 5.09 -1.26 14.32
C VAL A 215 4.38 -2.48 14.87
N GLU A 216 5.03 -3.31 15.68
CA GLU A 216 4.42 -4.52 16.23
C GLU A 216 3.22 -4.19 17.14
N ASP A 217 3.33 -3.18 18.01
CA ASP A 217 2.25 -2.74 18.90
C ASP A 217 1.03 -2.19 18.14
N SER A 218 1.18 -1.85 16.85
CA SER A 218 0.11 -1.29 16.01
C SER A 218 -0.77 -2.34 15.32
N PHE A 219 -0.33 -3.61 15.24
CA PHE A 219 -1.02 -4.71 14.54
C PHE A 219 -1.80 -5.60 15.52
#